data_AF-A0A651HKY6-F1
#
_entry.id   AF-A0A651HKY6-F1
#
_cell.length_a   1.000
_cell.length_b   1.000
_cell.length_c   1.000
_cell.angle_alpha   90.00
_cell.angle_beta   90.00
_cell.angle_gamma   90.00
#
_symmetry.space_group_name_H-M   'P 1'
#
loop_
_entity.id
_entity.type
_entity.pdbx_description
1 polymer ?
#
loop_
_entity_poly.entity_id
_entity_poly.type
_entity_poly.pdbx_seq_one_letter_code
_entity_poly.pdbx_strand_id
1 'polypeptide(L)'
;MHSRRTARHERGPALGRCLVLFLGALFLLPLAVDAQYFGRNKVQYDTFDFEVLVTPHFNLHFYPEKAEVAEDLARMSERWYERLARLFQHEFEDRKPLI
;
A
#
# COMPACT_ATOMS: atom_id res chain seq x y z
N MET A 1 47.71 -16.92 77.52
CA MET A 1 46.95 -15.65 77.43
C MET A 1 46.82 -15.29 75.95
N HIS A 2 45.71 -15.69 75.32
CA HIS A 2 45.47 -15.54 73.89
C HIS A 2 44.03 -15.05 73.72
N SER A 3 43.86 -13.87 73.13
CA SER A 3 42.58 -13.48 72.53
C SER A 3 42.88 -12.51 71.40
N ARG A 4 42.92 -13.04 70.19
CA ARG A 4 43.05 -12.27 68.94
C ARG A 4 41.64 -11.83 68.54
N ARG A 5 41.45 -10.52 68.40
CA ARG A 5 40.27 -9.90 67.79
C ARG A 5 40.16 -10.37 66.33
N THR A 6 39.05 -11.01 65.96
CA THR A 6 38.74 -11.31 64.56
C THR A 6 37.81 -10.22 64.02
N ALA A 7 38.33 -9.46 63.05
CA ALA A 7 37.60 -8.45 62.31
C ALA A 7 36.45 -9.09 61.51
N ARG A 8 35.25 -8.54 61.68
CA ARG A 8 34.08 -8.84 60.87
C ARG A 8 34.23 -8.14 59.52
N HIS A 9 34.64 -8.86 58.49
CA HIS A 9 34.67 -8.32 57.13
C HIS A 9 33.34 -8.63 56.44
N GLU A 10 32.46 -7.63 56.40
CA GLU A 10 31.19 -7.69 55.69
C GLU A 10 31.46 -7.81 54.18
N ARG A 11 31.19 -8.97 53.60
CA ARG A 11 31.23 -9.18 52.14
C ARG A 11 29.79 -9.13 51.64
N GLY A 12 29.33 -7.93 51.29
CA GLY A 12 27.99 -7.71 50.72
C GLY A 12 27.80 -8.37 49.34
N PRO A 13 26.55 -8.43 48.83
CA PRO A 13 26.15 -9.24 47.68
C PRO A 13 26.54 -8.59 46.34
N ALA A 14 27.83 -8.35 46.13
CA ALA A 14 28.36 -7.73 44.91
C ALA A 14 28.07 -8.60 43.67
N LEU A 15 28.15 -9.93 43.81
CA LEU A 15 27.82 -10.86 42.72
C LEU A 15 26.36 -10.76 42.27
N GLY A 16 25.43 -10.65 43.23
CA GLY A 16 24.00 -10.53 42.92
C GLY A 16 23.68 -9.24 42.18
N ARG A 17 24.34 -8.14 42.55
CA ARG A 17 24.20 -6.84 41.85
C ARG A 17 24.74 -6.91 40.43
N CYS A 18 25.91 -7.52 40.22
CA CYS A 18 26.46 -7.72 38.88
C CYS A 18 25.56 -8.60 38.01
N LEU A 19 24.97 -9.66 38.56
CA LEU A 19 24.04 -10.53 37.83
C LEU A 19 22.77 -9.80 37.42
N VAL A 20 22.18 -9.00 38.32
CA VAL A 20 20.99 -8.20 38.02
C VAL A 20 21.29 -7.14 36.95
N LEU A 21 22.46 -6.48 37.03
CA LEU A 21 22.88 -5.52 36.01
C LEU A 21 23.12 -6.18 34.65
N PHE A 22 23.72 -7.37 34.64
CA PHE A 22 23.94 -8.13 33.41
C PHE A 22 22.63 -8.58 32.77
N LEU A 23 21.71 -9.13 33.56
CA LEU A 23 20.38 -9.53 33.08
C LEU A 23 19.55 -8.31 32.63
N GLY A 24 19.66 -7.18 33.32
CA GLY A 24 19.05 -5.92 32.90
C GLY A 24 19.64 -5.40 31.58
N ALA A 25 20.95 -5.55 31.37
CA ALA A 25 21.60 -5.16 30.12
C ALA A 25 21.14 -6.01 28.93
N LEU A 26 20.84 -7.30 29.14
CA LEU A 26 20.27 -8.17 28.11
C LEU A 26 18.89 -7.69 27.61
N PHE A 27 18.09 -7.06 28.47
CA PHE A 27 16.79 -6.49 28.09
C PHE A 27 16.88 -5.18 27.28
N LEU A 28 18.05 -4.55 27.26
CA LEU A 28 18.30 -3.33 26.48
C LEU A 28 18.78 -3.64 25.05
N LEU A 29 18.97 -4.91 24.70
CA LEU A 29 19.36 -5.31 23.35
C LEU A 29 18.19 -5.11 22.38
N PRO A 30 18.36 -4.32 21.30
CA PRO A 30 17.31 -4.14 20.32
C PRO A 30 17.07 -5.45 19.56
N LEU A 31 15.84 -5.94 19.59
CA LEU A 31 15.41 -7.07 18.76
C LEU A 31 15.06 -6.53 17.37
N ALA A 32 15.75 -7.01 16.34
CA ALA A 32 15.35 -6.77 14.96
C ALA A 32 14.04 -7.52 14.71
N VAL A 33 12.93 -6.79 14.72
CA VAL A 33 11.61 -7.29 14.32
C VAL A 33 11.37 -6.83 12.89
N ASP A 34 11.16 -7.79 12.00
CA ASP A 34 10.67 -7.53 10.64
C ASP A 34 9.15 -7.38 10.74
N ALA A 35 8.63 -6.18 10.47
CA ALA A 35 7.20 -5.90 10.58
C ALA A 35 6.41 -6.56 9.43
N GLN A 36 5.10 -6.75 9.64
CA GLN A 36 4.16 -7.40 8.74
C GLN A 36 4.30 -6.97 7.28
N TYR A 37 4.82 -7.91 6.47
CA TYR A 37 4.80 -7.82 5.02
C TYR A 37 3.37 -8.00 4.52
N PHE A 38 2.71 -6.91 4.13
CA PHE A 38 1.41 -7.00 3.45
C PHE A 38 1.60 -7.65 2.08
N GLY A 39 0.80 -8.67 1.79
CA GLY A 39 0.83 -9.41 0.54
C GLY A 39 0.75 -8.46 -0.66
N ARG A 40 1.68 -8.61 -1.60
CA ARG A 40 1.64 -7.86 -2.87
C ARG A 40 0.33 -8.16 -3.59
N ASN A 41 -0.21 -7.17 -4.30
CA ASN A 41 -1.34 -7.38 -5.19
C ASN A 41 -0.99 -8.53 -6.16
N LYS A 42 -1.76 -9.62 -6.13
CA LYS A 42 -1.54 -10.75 -7.02
C LYS A 42 -2.05 -10.32 -8.39
N VAL A 43 -1.13 -9.84 -9.23
CA VAL A 43 -1.45 -9.43 -10.61
C VAL A 43 -1.92 -10.68 -11.35
N GLN A 44 -3.21 -10.73 -11.63
CA GLN A 44 -3.79 -11.72 -12.54
C GLN A 44 -3.60 -11.17 -13.95
N TYR A 45 -2.89 -11.94 -14.77
CA TYR A 45 -2.73 -11.63 -16.18
C TYR A 45 -3.91 -12.25 -16.91
N ASP A 46 -4.91 -11.44 -17.20
CA ASP A 46 -5.99 -11.81 -18.13
C ASP A 46 -5.59 -11.42 -19.55
N THR A 47 -6.06 -12.19 -20.53
CA THR A 47 -5.95 -11.78 -21.94
C THR A 47 -7.05 -10.77 -22.21
N PHE A 48 -6.66 -9.53 -22.48
CA PHE A 48 -7.60 -8.44 -22.72
C PHE A 48 -7.88 -8.31 -24.22
N ASP A 49 -9.00 -8.86 -24.67
CA ASP A 49 -9.46 -8.79 -26.05
C ASP A 49 -10.39 -7.59 -26.25
N PHE A 50 -9.85 -6.38 -26.12
CA PHE A 50 -10.63 -5.15 -26.28
C PHE A 50 -10.88 -4.82 -27.76
N GLU A 51 -12.09 -4.35 -28.05
CA GLU A 51 -12.46 -3.74 -29.32
C GLU A 51 -12.67 -2.23 -29.15
N VAL A 52 -12.60 -1.49 -30.27
CA VAL A 52 -12.78 -0.04 -30.28
C VAL A 52 -13.97 0.37 -31.12
N LEU A 53 -14.98 0.95 -30.46
CA LEU A 53 -16.11 1.61 -31.11
C LEU A 53 -15.77 3.09 -31.30
N VAL A 54 -15.73 3.52 -32.56
CA VAL A 54 -15.34 4.87 -32.93
C VAL A 54 -16.57 5.75 -33.16
N THR A 55 -16.60 6.90 -32.49
CA THR A 55 -17.63 7.93 -32.66
C THR A 55 -16.99 9.24 -33.16
N PRO A 56 -17.77 10.30 -33.44
CA PRO A 56 -17.20 11.59 -33.81
C PRO A 56 -16.15 12.11 -32.82
N HIS A 57 -16.43 12.06 -31.51
CA HIS A 57 -15.60 12.67 -30.46
C HIS A 57 -14.91 11.67 -29.53
N PHE A 58 -15.20 10.37 -29.63
CA PHE A 58 -14.66 9.36 -28.71
C PHE A 58 -14.18 8.09 -29.42
N ASN A 59 -13.23 7.42 -28.75
CA ASN A 59 -12.83 6.04 -29.04
C ASN A 59 -13.19 5.19 -27.82
N LEU A 60 -14.29 4.44 -27.88
CA LEU A 60 -14.76 3.57 -26.81
C LEU A 60 -14.05 2.23 -26.87
N HIS A 61 -13.30 1.88 -25.82
CA HIS A 61 -12.67 0.58 -25.66
C HIS A 61 -13.61 -0.29 -24.83
N PHE A 62 -14.01 -1.44 -25.36
CA PHE A 62 -14.96 -2.31 -24.68
C PHE A 62 -14.60 -3.77 -24.93
N TYR A 63 -15.05 -4.65 -24.03
CA TYR A 63 -14.99 -6.08 -24.28
C TYR A 63 -16.18 -6.52 -25.15
N PRO A 64 -16.00 -7.43 -26.12
CA PRO A 64 -17.07 -7.86 -27.02
C PRO A 64 -18.36 -8.29 -26.32
N GLU A 65 -18.27 -8.94 -25.14
CA GLU A 65 -19.44 -9.33 -24.35
C GLU A 65 -20.26 -8.16 -23.79
N LYS A 66 -19.77 -6.92 -23.94
CA LYS A 66 -20.40 -5.66 -23.53
C LYS A 66 -20.78 -4.77 -24.73
N ALA A 67 -20.84 -5.28 -25.95
CA ALA A 67 -21.12 -4.49 -27.16
C ALA A 67 -22.39 -3.63 -27.06
N GLU A 68 -23.52 -4.18 -26.58
CA GLU A 68 -24.78 -3.44 -26.44
C GLU A 68 -24.64 -2.24 -25.48
N VAL A 69 -23.95 -2.45 -24.35
CA VAL A 69 -23.67 -1.38 -23.37
C VAL A 69 -22.73 -0.34 -23.96
N ALA A 70 -21.76 -0.76 -24.78
CA ALA A 70 -20.83 0.14 -25.45
C ALA A 70 -21.55 1.05 -26.46
N GLU A 71 -22.53 0.52 -27.21
CA GLU A 71 -23.36 1.34 -28.11
C GLU A 71 -24.19 2.38 -27.35
N ASP A 72 -24.79 1.98 -26.23
CA ASP A 72 -25.56 2.89 -25.37
C ASP A 72 -24.67 4.00 -24.79
N LEU A 73 -23.49 3.61 -24.28
CA LEU A 73 -22.50 4.54 -23.76
C LEU A 73 -22.03 5.51 -24.85
N ALA A 74 -21.74 5.03 -26.07
CA ALA A 74 -21.38 5.88 -27.20
C ALA A 74 -22.44 6.95 -27.47
N ARG A 75 -23.72 6.58 -27.56
CA ARG A 75 -24.81 7.53 -27.79
C ARG A 75 -24.97 8.52 -26.64
N MET A 76 -24.79 8.09 -25.39
CA MET A 76 -24.87 8.97 -24.22
C MET A 76 -23.72 9.96 -24.17
N SER A 77 -22.49 9.49 -24.42
CA SER A 77 -21.27 10.30 -24.41
C SER A 77 -21.34 11.41 -25.44
N GLU A 78 -21.79 11.13 -26.67
CA GLU A 78 -21.96 12.15 -27.71
C GLU A 78 -22.99 13.22 -27.33
N ARG A 79 -24.15 12.83 -26.78
CA ARG A 79 -25.16 13.79 -26.32
C ARG A 79 -24.63 14.69 -25.20
N TRP A 80 -23.86 14.13 -24.27
CA TRP A 80 -23.24 14.90 -23.20
C TRP A 80 -22.16 15.82 -23.75
N TYR A 81 -21.32 15.34 -24.67
CA TYR A 81 -20.32 16.17 -25.33
C TYR A 81 -20.96 17.38 -26.00
N GLU A 82 -21.99 17.21 -26.83
CA GLU A 82 -22.67 18.33 -27.47
C GLU A 82 -23.21 19.38 -26.48
N ARG A 83 -23.69 18.92 -25.32
CA ARG A 83 -24.18 19.82 -24.27
C ARG A 83 -23.04 20.58 -23.60
N LEU A 84 -21.97 19.88 -23.24
CA LEU A 84 -20.84 20.46 -22.52
C LEU A 84 -19.97 21.34 -23.42
N ALA A 85 -19.75 20.95 -24.67
CA ALA A 85 -19.03 21.75 -25.65
C ALA A 85 -19.71 23.10 -25.87
N ARG A 86 -21.05 23.11 -25.98
CA ARG A 86 -21.83 24.35 -26.04
C ARG A 86 -21.77 25.15 -24.74
N LEU A 87 -21.84 24.50 -23.58
CA LEU A 87 -21.80 25.19 -22.30
C LEU A 87 -20.45 25.89 -22.06
N PHE A 88 -19.35 25.20 -22.38
CA PHE A 88 -17.99 25.68 -22.13
C PHE A 88 -17.39 26.43 -23.33
N GLN A 89 -18.09 26.47 -24.47
CA GLN A 89 -17.60 27.05 -25.72
C GLN A 89 -16.23 26.46 -26.13
N HIS A 90 -16.07 25.16 -25.93
CA HIS A 90 -14.83 24.44 -26.14
C HIS A 90 -15.10 23.09 -26.81
N GLU A 91 -14.36 22.81 -27.87
CA GLU A 91 -14.45 21.56 -28.62
C GLU A 91 -13.17 20.75 -28.45
N PHE A 92 -13.30 19.43 -28.56
CA PHE A 92 -12.13 18.57 -28.58
C PHE A 92 -11.38 18.70 -29.91
N GLU A 93 -10.06 18.84 -29.83
CA GLU A 93 -9.18 18.80 -31.01
C GLU A 93 -9.09 17.40 -31.61
N ASP A 94 -9.12 16.37 -30.75
CA ASP A 94 -9.00 14.96 -31.10
C ASP A 94 -10.00 14.11 -30.31
N ARG A 95 -10.32 12.92 -30.86
CA ARG A 95 -11.14 11.92 -30.18
C ARG A 95 -10.54 11.52 -28.84
N LYS A 96 -11.37 11.49 -27.80
CA LYS A 96 -10.93 11.10 -26.45
C LYS A 96 -11.23 9.63 -26.18
N PRO A 97 -10.30 8.89 -25.55
CA PRO A 97 -10.56 7.50 -25.19
C PRO A 97 -11.59 7.42 -24.06
N LEU A 98 -12.51 6.46 -24.15
CA LEU A 98 -13.39 6.03 -23.07
C LEU A 98 -13.22 4.51 -22.89
N ILE A 99 -13.30 4.02 -21.65
CA ILE A 99 -13.07 2.63 -21.25
C ILE A 99 -14.26 2.18 -20.39
#